data_AF-A0A2A6C3A8-F1
#
_entry.id   AF-A0A2A6C3A8-F1
#
_cell.length_a   1.000
_cell.length_b   1.000
_cell.length_c   1.000
_cell.angle_alpha   90.00
_cell.angle_beta   90.00
_cell.angle_gamma   90.00
#
_symmetry.space_group_name_H-M   'P 1'
#
loop_
_entity.id
_entity.type
_entity.pdbx_description
1 polymer ?
#
loop_
_entity_poly.entity_id
_entity_poly.type
_entity_poly.pdbx_seq_one_letter_code
_entity_poly.pdbx_strand_id
1 'polypeptide(L)'
;MLFIIVGGFVGAYAFLLHYNLRELRKLHRKSADFDHYSLSRTYQFKENVVVMKMLCKIAVPFFTLLIPAFVFYALFIETPQLEEYELLRMVSAAMFDWWIGLICCFSGLSYPFFDIRFRRAARKIKFFRRCRKQRETVSTISKVPNCTATTEAYFNWLDEDWR
;
A
#
# COMPACT_ATOMS: atom_id res chain seq x y z
N MET A 1 -4.48 -19.11 16.66
CA MET A 1 -5.60 -18.33 16.09
C MET A 1 -5.15 -17.16 15.22
N LEU A 2 -4.18 -16.33 15.66
CA LEU A 2 -3.71 -15.16 14.90
C LEU A 2 -3.24 -15.50 13.47
N PHE A 3 -2.46 -16.57 13.29
CA PHE A 3 -2.03 -17.03 11.96
C PHE A 3 -3.19 -17.43 11.03
N ILE A 4 -4.29 -17.96 11.58
CA ILE A 4 -5.47 -18.36 10.79
C ILE A 4 -6.23 -17.12 10.32
N ILE A 5 -6.36 -16.11 11.19
CA ILE A 5 -7.02 -14.84 10.85
C ILE A 5 -6.20 -14.08 9.81
N VAL A 6 -4.89 -13.95 10.02
CA VAL A 6 -4.00 -13.27 9.08
C VAL A 6 -3.93 -14.03 7.75
N GLY A 7 -3.77 -15.36 7.79
CA GLY A 7 -3.76 -16.20 6.59
C GLY A 7 -5.09 -16.15 5.84
N GLY A 8 -6.22 -16.16 6.55
CA GLY A 8 -7.56 -16.02 5.97
C GLY A 8 -7.77 -14.66 5.30
N PHE A 9 -7.33 -13.57 5.93
CA PHE A 9 -7.40 -12.23 5.35
C PHE A 9 -6.54 -12.10 4.08
N VAL A 10 -5.29 -12.58 4.13
CA VAL A 10 -4.39 -12.59 2.98
C VAL A 10 -4.96 -13.45 1.84
N GLY A 11 -5.50 -14.62 2.17
CA GLY A 11 -6.13 -15.53 1.21
C GLY A 11 -7.37 -14.91 0.55
N ALA A 12 -8.27 -14.31 1.34
CA ALA A 12 -9.45 -13.61 0.82
C ALA A 12 -9.06 -12.43 -0.09
N TYR A 13 -8.03 -11.67 0.30
CA TYR A 13 -7.52 -10.55 -0.49
C TYR A 13 -6.91 -11.03 -1.81
N ALA A 14 -6.09 -12.08 -1.79
CA ALA A 14 -5.50 -12.68 -2.98
C ALA A 14 -6.58 -13.26 -3.91
N PHE A 15 -7.61 -13.90 -3.33
CA PHE A 15 -8.76 -14.41 -4.08
C PHE A 15 -9.52 -13.28 -4.77
N LEU A 16 -9.83 -12.19 -4.07
CA LEU A 16 -10.47 -11.01 -4.65
C LEU A 16 -9.65 -10.40 -5.78
N LEU A 17 -8.32 -10.30 -5.61
CA LEU A 17 -7.44 -9.79 -6.65
C LEU A 17 -7.45 -10.71 -7.87
N HIS A 18 -7.38 -12.02 -7.66
CA HIS A 18 -7.43 -13.01 -8.73
C HIS A 18 -8.79 -12.99 -9.46
N TYR A 19 -9.88 -12.86 -8.71
CA TYR A 19 -11.23 -12.74 -9.26
C TYR A 19 -11.36 -11.48 -10.13
N ASN A 20 -10.93 -10.32 -9.63
CA ASN A 20 -10.94 -9.07 -10.37
C ASN A 20 -10.10 -9.16 -11.66
N LEU A 21 -8.89 -9.76 -11.59
CA LEU A 21 -8.05 -9.99 -12.77
C LEU A 21 -8.66 -10.99 -13.77
N ARG A 22 -9.42 -11.98 -13.29
CA ARG A 22 -10.08 -12.97 -14.14
C ARG A 22 -11.29 -12.35 -14.85
N GLU A 23 -12.11 -11.59 -14.15
CA GLU A 23 -13.24 -10.85 -14.75
C GLU A 23 -12.75 -9.82 -15.76
N LEU A 24 -11.68 -9.08 -15.44
CA LEU A 24 -11.08 -8.13 -16.39
C LEU A 24 -10.60 -8.82 -17.69
N ARG A 25 -9.97 -10.01 -17.57
CA ARG A 25 -9.57 -10.83 -18.73
C ARG A 25 -10.76 -11.32 -19.55
N LYS A 26 -11.88 -11.66 -18.90
CA LYS A 26 -13.11 -12.06 -19.60
C LYS A 26 -13.73 -10.89 -20.36
N LEU A 27 -13.77 -9.70 -19.76
CA LEU A 27 -14.28 -8.47 -20.40
C LEU A 27 -13.43 -8.08 -21.61
N HIS A 28 -12.11 -8.24 -21.53
CA HIS A 28 -11.20 -7.99 -22.65
C HIS A 28 -11.46 -8.97 -23.81
N ARG A 29 -11.66 -10.26 -23.51
CA ARG A 29 -11.96 -11.28 -24.54
C ARG A 29 -13.36 -11.13 -25.16
N LYS A 30 -14.32 -10.59 -24.41
CA LYS A 30 -15.71 -10.39 -24.86
C LYS A 30 -15.97 -9.01 -25.47
N SER A 31 -14.97 -8.13 -25.59
CA SER A 31 -15.13 -6.80 -26.19
C SER A 31 -15.54 -6.79 -27.68
N ALA A 32 -15.66 -7.97 -28.32
CA ALA A 32 -16.26 -8.11 -29.65
C ALA A 32 -17.80 -8.13 -29.64
N ASP A 33 -18.43 -8.30 -28.48
CA ASP A 33 -19.88 -8.40 -28.32
C ASP A 33 -20.42 -7.09 -27.70
N PHE A 34 -20.78 -6.14 -28.56
CA PHE A 34 -21.08 -4.74 -28.19
C PHE A 34 -22.36 -4.59 -27.35
N ASP A 35 -23.28 -5.56 -27.36
CA ASP A 35 -24.63 -5.44 -26.79
C ASP A 35 -24.69 -5.43 -25.25
N HIS A 36 -23.60 -5.83 -24.57
CA HIS A 36 -23.53 -5.83 -23.10
C HIS A 36 -22.31 -5.05 -22.54
N TYR A 37 -21.64 -4.26 -23.37
CA TYR A 37 -20.43 -3.54 -22.97
C TYR A 37 -20.77 -2.24 -22.21
N SER A 38 -20.90 -2.34 -20.88
CA SER A 38 -20.93 -1.15 -20.03
C SER A 38 -19.51 -0.64 -19.78
N LEU A 39 -19.13 0.42 -20.48
CA LEU A 39 -17.83 1.10 -20.38
C LEU A 39 -17.44 1.37 -18.91
N SER A 40 -18.42 1.77 -18.09
CA SER A 40 -18.24 2.08 -16.66
C SER A 40 -17.80 0.87 -15.82
N ARG A 41 -18.31 -0.33 -16.13
CA ARG A 41 -17.97 -1.56 -15.39
C ARG A 41 -16.50 -1.94 -15.57
N THR A 42 -15.97 -1.81 -16.78
CA THR A 42 -14.55 -2.06 -17.07
C THR A 42 -13.65 -1.09 -16.31
N TYR A 43 -14.02 0.19 -16.24
CA TYR A 43 -13.26 1.18 -15.48
C TYR A 43 -13.27 0.93 -13.97
N GLN A 44 -14.41 0.52 -13.42
CA GLN A 44 -14.49 0.15 -12.00
C GLN A 44 -13.56 -1.01 -11.66
N PHE A 45 -13.50 -2.05 -12.51
CA PHE A 45 -12.58 -3.16 -12.29
C PHE A 45 -11.11 -2.75 -12.46
N LYS A 46 -10.78 -1.92 -13.46
CA LYS A 46 -9.41 -1.39 -13.63
C LYS A 46 -9.00 -0.59 -12.39
N GLU A 47 -9.84 0.32 -11.90
CA GLU A 47 -9.56 1.11 -10.70
C GLU A 47 -9.39 0.23 -9.46
N ASN A 48 -10.28 -0.74 -9.23
CA ASN A 48 -10.16 -1.68 -8.12
C ASN A 48 -8.82 -2.43 -8.14
N VAL A 49 -8.38 -2.90 -9.32
CA VAL A 49 -7.09 -3.59 -9.45
C VAL A 49 -5.92 -2.65 -9.15
N VAL A 50 -5.94 -1.42 -9.66
CA VAL A 50 -4.89 -0.41 -9.40
C VAL A 50 -4.82 -0.10 -7.90
N VAL A 51 -5.96 0.13 -7.25
CA VAL A 51 -6.04 0.36 -5.80
C VAL A 51 -5.52 -0.85 -5.03
N MET A 52 -5.90 -2.08 -5.43
CA MET A 52 -5.39 -3.28 -4.76
C MET A 52 -3.87 -3.44 -4.91
N LYS A 53 -3.31 -3.21 -6.10
CA LYS A 53 -1.85 -3.22 -6.31
C LYS A 53 -1.14 -2.17 -5.46
N MET A 54 -1.71 -0.96 -5.37
CA MET A 54 -1.18 0.11 -4.53
C MET A 54 -1.21 -0.27 -3.05
N LEU A 55 -2.32 -0.83 -2.56
CA LEU A 55 -2.44 -1.31 -1.19
C LEU A 55 -1.42 -2.43 -0.90
N CYS A 56 -1.20 -3.38 -1.82
CA CYS A 56 -0.13 -4.37 -1.67
C CYS A 56 1.25 -3.72 -1.56
N LYS A 57 1.55 -2.74 -2.40
CA LYS A 57 2.84 -2.02 -2.39
C LYS A 57 3.10 -1.28 -1.08
N ILE A 58 2.05 -0.87 -0.37
CA ILE A 58 2.13 -0.28 0.96
C ILE A 58 2.16 -1.36 2.04
N ALA A 59 1.30 -2.37 1.96
CA ALA A 59 1.15 -3.39 2.99
C ALA A 59 2.43 -4.22 3.17
N VAL A 60 3.12 -4.59 2.09
CA VAL A 60 4.35 -5.39 2.15
C VAL A 60 5.45 -4.76 3.02
N PRO A 61 5.90 -3.51 2.77
CA PRO A 61 6.94 -2.91 3.60
C PRO A 61 6.51 -2.73 5.05
N PHE A 62 5.24 -2.42 5.30
CA PHE A 62 4.70 -2.32 6.66
C PHE A 62 4.71 -3.67 7.39
N PHE A 63 4.34 -4.74 6.70
CA PHE A 63 4.39 -6.09 7.27
C PHE A 63 5.83 -6.49 7.60
N THR A 64 6.79 -6.16 6.73
CA THR A 64 8.21 -6.43 7.02
C THR A 64 8.74 -5.62 8.22
N LEU A 65 8.27 -4.38 8.40
CA LEU A 65 8.65 -3.54 9.54
C LEU A 65 8.09 -4.04 10.88
N LEU A 66 7.02 -4.84 10.86
CA LEU A 66 6.42 -5.43 12.05
C LEU A 66 7.18 -6.68 12.55
N ILE A 67 8.03 -7.30 11.72
CA ILE A 67 8.76 -8.53 12.09
C ILE A 67 9.53 -8.38 13.42
N PRO A 68 10.31 -7.31 13.66
CA PRO A 68 11.02 -7.15 14.93
C PRO A 68 10.09 -7.03 16.15
N ALA A 69 8.91 -6.42 16.00
CA ALA A 69 7.93 -6.36 17.08
C ALA A 69 7.47 -7.77 17.48
N PHE A 70 7.20 -8.64 16.50
CA PHE A 70 6.85 -10.04 16.80
C PHE A 70 8.01 -10.79 17.46
N VAL A 71 9.26 -10.51 17.09
CA VAL A 71 10.44 -11.10 17.73
C VAL A 71 10.54 -10.67 19.20
N PHE A 72 10.41 -9.37 19.51
CA PHE A 72 10.45 -8.89 20.90
C PHE A 72 9.30 -9.43 21.73
N TYR A 73 8.11 -9.54 21.14
CA TYR A 73 6.96 -10.15 21.81
C TYR A 73 7.16 -11.64 22.08
N ALA A 74 7.72 -12.40 21.12
CA ALA A 74 8.06 -13.79 21.31
C ALA A 74 9.11 -13.97 22.41
N LEU A 75 10.16 -13.14 22.42
CA LEU A 75 11.16 -13.14 23.49
C LEU A 75 10.52 -12.88 24.86
N PHE A 76 9.57 -11.94 24.97
CA PHE A 76 8.86 -11.66 26.21
C PHE A 76 8.08 -12.86 26.75
N ILE A 77 7.41 -13.62 25.87
CA ILE A 77 6.58 -14.77 26.25
C ILE A 77 7.42 -16.01 26.57
N GLU A 78 8.41 -16.32 25.74
CA GLU A 78 9.23 -17.53 25.87
C GLU A 78 10.25 -17.44 27.01
N THR A 79 10.54 -16.22 27.49
CA THR A 79 11.46 -16.03 28.62
C THR A 79 10.84 -16.55 29.92
N PRO A 80 11.48 -17.49 30.62
CA PRO A 80 10.95 -18.07 31.84
C PRO A 80 10.83 -17.02 32.97
N GLN A 81 9.85 -17.22 33.86
CA GLN A 81 9.56 -16.30 34.98
C GLN A 81 10.50 -16.52 36.17
N LEU A 82 11.80 -16.56 35.91
CA LEU A 82 12.86 -16.67 36.90
C LEU A 82 13.46 -15.27 37.15
N GLU A 83 13.89 -14.98 38.37
CA GLU A 83 14.47 -13.67 38.74
C GLU A 83 15.67 -13.28 37.85
N GLU A 84 16.45 -14.27 37.40
CA GLU A 84 17.62 -14.07 36.54
C GLU A 84 17.27 -13.46 35.17
N TYR A 85 16.04 -13.65 34.68
CA TYR A 85 15.61 -13.19 33.36
C TYR A 85 14.62 -12.02 33.41
N GLU A 86 14.35 -11.47 34.59
CA GLU A 86 13.40 -10.37 34.75
C GLU A 86 13.83 -9.15 33.95
N LEU A 87 15.12 -8.82 33.96
CA LEU A 87 15.67 -7.71 33.18
C LEU A 87 15.45 -7.91 31.68
N LEU A 88 15.73 -9.10 31.16
CA LEU A 88 15.54 -9.42 29.73
C LEU A 88 14.07 -9.25 29.34
N ARG A 89 13.15 -9.71 30.20
CA ARG A 89 11.71 -9.59 29.98
C ARG A 89 11.28 -8.12 29.96
N MET A 90 11.72 -7.30 30.91
CA MET A 90 11.39 -5.87 30.94
C MET A 90 11.98 -5.11 29.74
N VAL A 91 13.22 -5.43 29.34
CA VAL A 91 13.85 -4.84 28.15
C VAL A 91 13.10 -5.23 26.88
N SER A 92 12.70 -6.50 26.74
CA SER A 92 11.92 -6.95 25.57
C SER A 92 10.58 -6.23 25.44
N ALA A 93 9.87 -6.01 26.57
CA ALA A 93 8.64 -5.24 26.60
C ALA A 93 8.86 -3.77 26.21
N ALA A 94 9.89 -3.13 26.79
CA ALA A 94 10.23 -1.74 26.46
C ALA A 94 10.64 -1.57 24.99
N MET A 95 11.41 -2.51 24.43
CA MET A 95 11.79 -2.50 23.01
C MET A 95 10.59 -2.73 22.08
N PHE A 96 9.64 -3.58 22.48
CA PHE A 96 8.39 -3.76 21.75
C PHE A 96 7.61 -2.45 21.66
N ASP A 97 7.34 -1.79 22.79
CA ASP A 97 6.58 -0.53 22.83
C ASP A 97 7.28 0.58 22.04
N TRP A 98 8.61 0.70 22.20
CA TRP A 98 9.40 1.66 21.46
C TRP A 98 9.36 1.41 19.94
N TRP A 99 9.44 0.15 19.52
CA TRP A 99 9.38 -0.22 18.11
C TRP A 99 8.01 0.08 17.49
N ILE A 100 6.92 -0.22 18.20
CA ILE A 100 5.57 0.16 17.77
C ILE A 100 5.43 1.67 17.64
N GLY A 101 5.97 2.44 18.60
CA GLY A 101 6.02 3.91 18.52
C GLY A 101 6.77 4.40 17.27
N LEU A 102 7.91 3.80 16.96
CA LEU A 102 8.67 4.11 15.74
C LEU A 102 7.89 3.81 14.46
N ILE A 103 7.19 2.67 14.40
CA ILE A 103 6.35 2.32 13.24
C ILE A 103 5.23 3.35 13.06
N CYS A 104 4.57 3.79 14.13
CA CYS A 104 3.52 4.82 14.05
C CYS A 104 4.05 6.17 13.55
N CYS A 105 5.25 6.57 13.97
CA CYS A 105 5.90 7.77 13.45
C CYS A 105 6.27 7.62 11.97
N PHE A 106 6.87 6.48 11.61
CA PHE A 106 7.26 6.19 10.24
C PHE A 106 6.04 6.10 9.31
N SER A 107 4.94 5.53 9.78
CA SER A 107 3.72 5.39 8.99
C SER A 107 3.19 6.75 8.56
N GLY A 108 3.07 7.69 9.49
CA GLY A 108 2.65 9.07 9.20
C GLY A 108 3.56 9.79 8.21
N LEU A 109 4.88 9.58 8.31
CA LEU A 109 5.87 10.20 7.43
C LEU A 109 5.96 9.54 6.06
N SER A 110 5.59 8.26 5.94
CA SER A 110 5.76 7.47 4.72
C SER A 110 4.65 7.65 3.68
N TYR A 111 3.45 8.09 4.09
CA TYR A 111 2.29 8.31 3.19
C TYR A 111 2.62 9.13 1.93
N PRO A 112 3.39 10.24 1.99
CA PRO A 112 3.76 11.02 0.82
C PRO A 112 4.73 10.33 -0.14
N PHE A 113 5.30 9.19 0.21
CA PHE A 113 6.24 8.46 -0.64
C PHE A 113 5.57 7.36 -1.46
N PHE A 114 4.47 6.80 -0.97
CA PHE A 114 3.80 5.67 -1.61
C PHE A 114 2.87 6.08 -2.76
N ASP A 115 2.08 7.16 -2.60
CA ASP A 115 1.09 7.53 -3.61
C ASP A 115 1.37 8.90 -4.24
N ILE A 116 1.14 9.00 -5.53
CA ILE A 116 1.15 10.25 -6.30
C ILE A 116 -0.05 11.13 -5.91
N ARG A 117 -1.20 10.55 -5.53
CA ARG A 117 -2.39 11.29 -5.06
C ARG A 117 -2.08 12.03 -3.76
N PHE A 118 -1.52 11.35 -2.76
CA PHE A 118 -1.12 11.95 -1.48
C PHE A 118 0.08 12.90 -1.62
N ARG A 119 0.98 12.68 -2.59
CA ARG A 119 2.05 13.65 -2.92
C ARG A 119 1.49 15.03 -3.26
N ARG A 120 0.36 15.12 -3.97
CA ARG A 120 -0.19 16.42 -4.35
C ARG A 120 -0.62 17.25 -3.13
N ALA A 121 -1.21 16.59 -2.13
CA ALA A 121 -1.57 17.23 -0.86
C ALA A 121 -0.32 17.60 -0.05
N ALA A 122 0.65 16.69 0.05
CA ALA A 122 1.90 16.90 0.78
C ALA A 122 2.78 18.03 0.21
N ARG A 123 2.63 18.38 -1.08
CA ARG A 123 3.34 19.53 -1.72
C ARG A 123 3.04 20.88 -1.06
N LYS A 124 1.91 21.03 -0.35
CA LYS A 124 1.57 22.27 0.37
C LYS A 124 2.41 22.45 1.65
N ILE A 125 3.06 21.38 2.13
CA ILE A 125 3.85 21.39 3.36
C ILE A 125 5.32 21.72 3.03
N LYS A 126 5.88 22.76 3.67
CA LYS A 126 7.24 23.27 3.40
C LYS A 126 8.34 22.22 3.60
N PHE A 127 8.18 21.31 4.56
CA PHE A 127 9.15 20.24 4.89
C PHE A 127 9.36 19.27 3.72
N PHE A 128 8.27 18.73 3.16
CA PHE A 128 8.33 17.80 2.03
C PHE A 128 8.88 18.42 0.74
N ARG A 129 8.75 19.74 0.57
CA ARG A 129 9.36 20.48 -0.55
C ARG A 129 10.89 20.42 -0.51
N ARG A 130 11.49 20.41 0.69
CA ARG A 130 12.95 20.40 0.87
C ARG A 130 13.56 19.03 0.55
N CYS A 131 12.93 17.95 1.01
CA CYS A 131 13.36 16.57 0.71
C CYS A 131 13.25 16.22 -0.78
N ARG A 132 12.35 16.89 -1.53
CA ARG A 132 12.13 16.62 -2.95
C ARG A 132 13.13 17.32 -3.89
N LYS A 133 13.73 18.45 -3.48
CA LYS A 133 14.62 19.24 -4.36
C LYS A 133 15.82 18.44 -4.89
N GLN A 134 16.13 17.30 -4.27
CA GLN A 134 17.18 16.37 -4.65
C GLN A 134 16.78 15.32 -5.70
N ARG A 135 15.48 15.12 -5.97
CA ARG A 135 14.97 14.07 -6.90
C ARG A 135 14.39 14.63 -8.20
N GLU A 136 14.21 15.95 -8.32
CA GLU A 136 13.61 16.61 -9.49
C GLU A 136 14.54 16.81 -10.68
N THR A 137 15.83 16.48 -10.59
CA THR A 137 16.75 16.57 -11.75
C THR A 137 16.46 15.52 -12.83
N VAL A 138 15.53 14.57 -12.62
CA VAL A 138 15.32 13.41 -13.52
C VAL A 138 13.94 13.37 -14.20
N SER A 139 12.95 14.21 -13.83
CA SER A 139 11.57 14.03 -14.35
C SER A 139 10.91 15.34 -14.79
N THR A 140 11.55 16.08 -15.69
CA THR A 140 11.00 17.28 -16.31
C THR A 140 10.28 16.93 -17.62
N ILE A 141 9.19 16.16 -17.60
CA ILE A 141 8.30 16.05 -18.76
C ILE A 141 6.82 16.02 -18.30
N SER A 142 6.04 16.89 -18.95
CA SER A 142 4.58 16.95 -19.05
C SER A 142 3.77 17.63 -17.92
N LYS A 143 3.55 18.93 -18.12
CA LYS A 143 2.36 19.67 -17.66
C LYS A 143 1.41 19.85 -18.86
N VAL A 144 0.13 19.51 -18.71
CA VAL A 144 -0.96 20.02 -19.56
C VAL A 144 -2.22 20.27 -18.69
N PRO A 145 -2.91 21.43 -18.79
CA PRO A 145 -4.19 21.68 -18.13
C PRO A 145 -5.37 21.61 -19.12
N ASN A 146 -6.49 20.99 -18.73
CA ASN A 146 -7.88 21.36 -19.07
C ASN A 146 -8.88 20.37 -18.44
N CYS A 147 -10.09 20.81 -18.08
CA CYS A 147 -11.07 20.05 -17.28
C CYS A 147 -11.72 18.86 -18.02
N THR A 148 -11.67 18.82 -19.36
CA THR A 148 -11.96 17.62 -20.18
C THR A 148 -10.74 16.72 -20.32
N ALA A 149 -9.55 17.33 -20.40
CA ALA A 149 -8.29 16.62 -20.36
C ALA A 149 -8.04 15.93 -19.02
N THR A 150 -8.74 16.27 -17.93
CA THR A 150 -8.62 15.52 -16.65
C THR A 150 -9.29 14.16 -16.69
N THR A 151 -10.40 14.00 -17.42
CA THR A 151 -11.06 12.70 -17.56
C THR A 151 -10.26 11.83 -18.52
N GLU A 152 -9.85 12.38 -19.67
CA GLU A 152 -8.96 11.68 -20.60
C GLU A 152 -7.57 11.40 -19.99
N ALA A 153 -7.01 12.32 -19.20
CA ALA A 153 -5.76 12.06 -18.48
C ALA A 153 -5.94 11.02 -17.37
N TYR A 154 -7.09 10.98 -16.68
CA TYR A 154 -7.39 9.90 -15.76
C TYR A 154 -7.41 8.55 -16.48
N PHE A 155 -8.08 8.48 -17.64
CA PHE A 155 -8.15 7.26 -18.43
C PHE A 155 -6.80 6.87 -19.05
N ASN A 156 -6.03 7.83 -19.57
CA ASN A 156 -4.68 7.60 -20.09
C ASN A 156 -3.74 7.13 -18.98
N TRP A 157 -3.83 7.72 -17.78
CA TRP A 157 -3.03 7.30 -16.63
C TRP A 157 -3.40 5.90 -16.15
N LEU A 158 -4.69 5.55 -16.18
CA LEU A 158 -5.18 4.20 -15.86
C LEU A 158 -4.71 3.15 -16.88
N ASP A 159 -4.56 3.54 -18.16
CA ASP A 159 -4.08 2.66 -19.23
C ASP A 159 -2.55 2.50 -19.20
N GLU A 160 -1.83 3.54 -18.75
CA GLU A 160 -0.38 3.51 -18.53
C GLU A 160 0.01 2.64 -17.32
N ASP A 161 -0.72 2.73 -16.19
CA ASP A 161 -0.53 1.88 -15.00
C ASP A 161 -0.93 0.40 -15.21
N TRP A 162 -1.62 0.10 -16.32
CA TRP A 162 -2.02 -1.26 -16.69
C TRP A 162 -1.00 -2.00 -17.56
N ARG A 163 -0.19 -1.31 -18.38
CA ARG A 163 0.91 -1.94 -19.15
C ARG A 163 1.99 -2.48 -18.22
#